data_AF-A0A8J4UAY9-F1
#
_entry.id   AF-A0A8J4UAY9-F1
#
_cell.length_a   1.000
_cell.length_b   1.000
_cell.length_c   1.000
_cell.angle_alpha   90.00
_cell.angle_beta   90.00
_cell.angle_gamma   90.00
#
_symmetry.space_group_name_H-M   'P 1'
#
loop_
_entity.id
_entity.type
_entity.pdbx_description
1 polymer ?
#
loop_
_entity_poly.entity_id
_entity_poly.type
_entity_poly.pdbx_seq_one_letter_code
_entity_poly.pdbx_strand_id
1 'polypeptide(L)'
;MAELNAALCCCCRKALPVPGKARDGARALGRCRLVDVASASNFHSFSLRHFHLDLRVNFGLKRITGWQVLELATLQSGVQALVLDVHPSLLIHSVDCKVPGASGTPDIIFSLNYNLEPFTDYGSSLRIALPAAAIRPHRPFRVTVHYTTTEGPAIWWLDTELTCGQTRPLVFTQGHSVCNRSFFPCFDTPAVKSTYSATIRVPDGVTVLMSASRSVYSKQDRLFQFSMEYPVPAYLVALVAGDLQHADIGPRSRVWAEPCLLTSAVSKLGGSVERCLDVAEQLFGPYVWGRYDIVFLPPSFPIVAMENPCLTFIISSILESQEFLLIDVIHEISHGWFGNAVTNATWEEMWLSEGLATYAQRRITTEVYGEALTCLETVFRLDALHRQMRLLGDNNPVSKLQAKFEPGVNPSSLMNLFTYEKGFCFVSYLSQLCGDIKRFDTFLKAYIEQFRFSSVVAQDLLDFFLGFFPELKESCVAQREGLEFERWLNECGPPLCEPDLSAGSMLTGPVQHLCELWVTESPDHQAIADFDLSTWSTFQTVLFLDRLLDRSPLPQEVMSLLSSCYSALLDGMNAEVQIRWLQVVVRNSFYPDLHRVRSFLHKH
;
A
#
# COMPACT_ATOMS: atom_id res chain seq x y z
N MET A 1 29.99 -53.67 30.32
CA MET A 1 30.03 -52.92 29.05
C MET A 1 29.26 -51.64 29.28
N ALA A 2 29.83 -50.65 29.98
CA ALA A 2 30.94 -49.76 29.58
C ALA A 2 30.51 -48.82 28.44
N GLU A 3 30.70 -47.51 28.47
CA GLU A 3 31.29 -46.59 29.44
C GLU A 3 30.96 -45.14 28.99
N LEU A 4 30.84 -44.24 29.97
CA LEU A 4 31.33 -42.85 30.04
C LEU A 4 31.80 -42.11 28.76
N ASN A 5 31.40 -40.84 28.58
CA ASN A 5 32.06 -39.66 29.21
C ASN A 5 31.53 -38.31 28.69
N ALA A 6 31.39 -37.36 29.62
CA ALA A 6 31.34 -35.94 29.40
C ALA A 6 32.77 -35.35 29.35
N ALA A 7 32.99 -34.28 28.60
CA ALA A 7 34.15 -33.40 28.77
C ALA A 7 33.81 -31.95 28.40
N LEU A 8 33.74 -31.10 29.42
CA LEU A 8 34.01 -29.67 29.32
C LEU A 8 35.47 -29.46 28.90
N CYS A 9 35.74 -28.46 28.07
CA CYS A 9 37.03 -27.77 28.08
C CYS A 9 36.83 -26.27 27.86
N CYS A 10 37.07 -25.52 28.94
CA CYS A 10 37.22 -24.08 29.01
C CYS A 10 38.59 -23.68 28.47
N CYS A 11 38.67 -22.67 27.59
CA CYS A 11 39.93 -21.97 27.28
C CYS A 11 39.67 -20.52 26.85
N CYS A 12 39.82 -19.64 27.83
CA CYS A 12 40.32 -18.26 27.76
C CYS A 12 40.68 -17.70 26.37
N ARG A 13 40.01 -16.61 25.97
CA ARG A 13 40.67 -15.54 25.19
C ARG A 13 40.47 -14.20 25.87
N LYS A 14 41.57 -13.67 26.39
CA LYS A 14 41.74 -12.32 26.92
C LYS A 14 41.41 -11.27 25.85
N ALA A 15 40.69 -10.23 26.27
CA ALA A 15 40.59 -8.97 25.57
C ALA A 15 41.95 -8.23 25.58
N LEU A 16 42.37 -7.69 24.45
CA LEU A 16 43.48 -6.73 24.32
C LEU A 16 43.15 -5.70 23.21
N PRO A 17 43.76 -4.50 23.25
CA PRO A 17 43.05 -3.23 23.10
C PRO A 17 43.06 -2.64 21.68
N VAL A 18 42.10 -1.74 21.44
CA VAL A 18 42.01 -0.85 20.27
C VAL A 18 43.11 0.21 20.31
N PRO A 19 43.73 0.53 19.16
CA PRO A 19 44.16 1.88 18.87
C PRO A 19 43.64 2.40 17.52
N GLY A 20 42.80 3.44 17.57
CA GLY A 20 42.91 4.67 16.79
C GLY A 20 42.84 4.67 15.25
N LYS A 21 41.66 5.10 14.76
CA LYS A 21 41.38 5.93 13.56
C LYS A 21 41.68 5.37 12.15
N ALA A 22 40.60 5.06 11.42
CA ALA A 22 40.15 5.81 10.23
C ALA A 22 38.66 5.52 10.01
N ARG A 23 37.84 6.56 9.81
CA ARG A 23 36.42 6.42 9.46
C ARG A 23 36.33 6.10 7.97
N ASP A 24 36.05 4.85 7.63
CA ASP A 24 35.47 4.47 6.34
C ASP A 24 34.48 3.33 6.56
N GLY A 25 33.33 3.44 5.89
CA GLY A 25 32.16 2.61 6.09
C GLY A 25 32.37 1.15 5.68
N ALA A 26 32.10 0.25 6.61
CA ALA A 26 31.74 -1.13 6.33
C ALA A 26 31.09 -1.74 7.58
N ARG A 27 29.77 -1.57 7.73
CA ARG A 27 28.98 -2.37 8.68
C ARG A 27 28.55 -3.66 7.98
N ALA A 28 29.53 -4.50 7.67
CA ALA A 28 29.31 -5.86 7.15
C ALA A 28 29.46 -6.86 8.32
N LEU A 29 28.46 -6.90 9.19
CA LEU A 29 28.24 -8.03 10.08
C LEU A 29 27.03 -8.79 9.53
N GLY A 30 27.32 -9.84 8.75
CA GLY A 30 26.52 -11.07 8.68
C GLY A 30 25.04 -10.99 8.25
N ARG A 31 24.57 -9.94 7.57
CA ARG A 31 23.22 -10.02 6.95
C ARG A 31 23.29 -10.91 5.71
N CYS A 32 22.48 -11.97 5.71
CA CYS A 32 22.23 -12.77 4.52
C CYS A 32 21.83 -11.81 3.38
N ARG A 33 22.27 -12.09 2.14
CA ARG A 33 21.88 -11.26 0.99
C ARG A 33 20.35 -11.25 0.95
N LEU A 34 19.76 -10.06 0.98
CA LEU A 34 18.31 -9.88 0.83
C LEU A 34 17.85 -10.68 -0.39
N VAL A 35 16.80 -11.48 -0.27
CA VAL A 35 16.21 -12.21 -1.40
C VAL A 35 14.74 -11.82 -1.45
N ASP A 36 14.31 -11.26 -2.57
CA ASP A 36 12.90 -11.10 -2.87
C ASP A 36 12.46 -12.23 -3.80
N VAL A 37 11.75 -13.20 -3.23
CA VAL A 37 11.31 -14.40 -3.96
C VAL A 37 10.18 -14.11 -4.96
N ALA A 38 9.62 -12.90 -4.97
CA ALA A 38 8.63 -12.47 -5.96
C ALA A 38 9.25 -11.87 -7.25
N SER A 39 10.57 -11.71 -7.29
CA SER A 39 11.29 -11.18 -8.46
C SER A 39 12.28 -12.22 -8.99
N ALA A 40 12.27 -12.44 -10.30
CA ALA A 40 13.28 -13.24 -11.00
C ALA A 40 14.55 -12.42 -11.31
N SER A 41 14.47 -11.10 -11.12
CA SER A 41 15.48 -10.17 -11.56
C SER A 41 16.78 -10.30 -10.77
N ASN A 42 17.90 -9.99 -11.42
CA ASN A 42 19.22 -10.05 -10.78
C ASN A 42 19.66 -8.68 -10.24
N PHE A 43 18.71 -7.94 -9.66
CA PHE A 43 18.86 -6.53 -9.27
C PHE A 43 20.09 -6.23 -8.41
N HIS A 44 20.51 -7.15 -7.55
CA HIS A 44 21.73 -7.01 -6.76
C HIS A 44 23.05 -6.90 -7.57
N SER A 45 23.02 -7.18 -8.88
CA SER A 45 24.18 -7.02 -9.76
C SER A 45 24.28 -5.62 -10.36
N PHE A 46 23.26 -4.79 -10.17
CA PHE A 46 23.10 -3.50 -10.84
C PHE A 46 22.74 -2.39 -9.85
N SER A 47 23.15 -1.17 -10.20
CA SER A 47 22.57 0.06 -9.69
C SER A 47 21.73 0.67 -10.81
N LEU A 48 20.41 0.78 -10.60
CA LEU A 48 19.49 1.48 -11.49
C LEU A 48 19.37 2.94 -11.05
N ARG A 49 19.95 3.86 -11.83
CA ARG A 49 20.00 5.29 -11.47
C ARG A 49 18.73 6.04 -11.87
N HIS A 50 18.24 5.74 -13.07
CA HIS A 50 17.07 6.37 -13.66
C HIS A 50 16.50 5.45 -14.74
N PHE A 51 15.21 5.59 -15.03
CA PHE A 51 14.65 5.10 -16.30
C PHE A 51 13.71 6.10 -16.95
N HIS A 52 13.67 6.07 -18.28
CA HIS A 52 12.75 6.88 -19.09
C HIS A 52 11.74 5.99 -19.81
N LEU A 53 10.47 6.37 -19.81
CA LEU A 53 9.39 5.73 -20.58
C LEU A 53 8.94 6.66 -21.70
N ASP A 54 9.16 6.31 -22.97
CA ASP A 54 8.58 7.03 -24.11
C ASP A 54 7.47 6.17 -24.72
N LEU A 55 6.21 6.57 -24.49
CA LEU A 55 5.03 5.73 -24.71
C LEU A 55 3.96 6.44 -25.53
N ARG A 56 3.19 5.66 -26.29
CA ARG A 56 1.98 6.07 -26.98
C ARG A 56 0.81 5.19 -26.53
N VAL A 57 -0.24 5.82 -26.02
CA VAL A 57 -1.48 5.14 -25.59
C VAL A 57 -2.45 5.11 -26.77
N ASN A 58 -2.97 3.93 -27.07
CA ASN A 58 -3.98 3.73 -28.11
C ASN A 58 -5.23 3.05 -27.53
N PHE A 59 -6.27 3.84 -27.30
CA PHE A 59 -7.55 3.36 -26.78
C PHE A 59 -8.28 2.39 -27.72
N GLY A 60 -8.23 2.63 -29.03
CA GLY A 60 -8.92 1.78 -30.01
C GLY A 60 -8.33 0.37 -30.12
N LEU A 61 -7.01 0.23 -29.91
CA LEU A 61 -6.35 -1.07 -29.87
C LEU A 61 -6.19 -1.63 -28.45
N LYS A 62 -6.51 -0.85 -27.41
CA LYS A 62 -6.21 -1.15 -26.00
C LYS A 62 -4.74 -1.55 -25.78
N ARG A 63 -3.81 -0.74 -26.31
CA ARG A 63 -2.36 -0.98 -26.24
C ARG A 63 -1.58 0.26 -25.88
N ILE A 64 -0.45 0.06 -25.21
CA ILE A 64 0.60 1.05 -25.01
C ILE A 64 1.86 0.57 -25.75
N THR A 65 2.38 1.39 -26.65
CA THR A 65 3.55 1.04 -27.48
C THR A 65 4.65 2.07 -27.27
N GLY A 66 5.91 1.63 -27.22
CA GLY A 66 7.01 2.57 -27.08
C GLY A 66 8.33 1.90 -26.73
N TRP A 67 9.16 2.63 -25.99
CA TRP A 67 10.41 2.09 -25.46
C TRP A 67 10.71 2.62 -24.05
N GLN A 68 11.48 1.84 -23.32
CA GLN A 68 12.07 2.22 -22.04
C GLN A 68 13.57 2.34 -22.19
N VAL A 69 14.17 3.34 -21.56
CA VAL A 69 15.62 3.47 -21.41
C VAL A 69 16.00 3.32 -19.94
N LEU A 70 16.77 2.30 -19.60
CA LEU A 70 17.32 2.07 -18.26
C LEU A 70 18.74 2.62 -18.18
N GLU A 71 19.04 3.49 -17.21
CA GLU A 71 20.40 3.93 -16.90
C GLU A 71 20.98 3.08 -15.75
N LEU A 72 21.93 2.22 -16.11
CA LEU A 72 22.44 1.15 -15.25
C LEU A 72 23.94 1.28 -15.04
N ALA A 73 24.44 0.76 -13.92
CA ALA A 73 25.84 0.43 -13.73
C ALA A 73 25.96 -0.94 -13.06
N THR A 74 26.92 -1.78 -13.48
CA THR A 74 27.17 -3.05 -12.80
C THR A 74 27.89 -2.82 -11.47
N LEU A 75 27.55 -3.58 -10.43
CA LEU A 75 28.21 -3.49 -9.12
C LEU A 75 29.45 -4.37 -9.01
N GLN A 76 29.62 -5.32 -9.92
CA GLN A 76 30.71 -6.29 -9.95
C GLN A 76 31.18 -6.57 -11.38
N SER A 77 32.40 -7.08 -11.51
CA SER A 77 32.96 -7.50 -12.81
C SER A 77 32.31 -8.80 -13.31
N GLY A 78 32.32 -9.00 -14.62
CA GLY A 78 31.92 -10.29 -15.22
C GLY A 78 30.41 -10.55 -15.25
N VAL A 79 29.56 -9.54 -15.01
CA VAL A 79 28.11 -9.67 -15.20
C VAL A 79 27.81 -9.85 -16.69
N GLN A 80 27.34 -11.03 -17.07
CA GLN A 80 27.08 -11.41 -18.46
C GLN A 80 25.66 -11.12 -18.94
N ALA A 81 24.72 -10.90 -18.02
CA ALA A 81 23.33 -10.69 -18.35
C ALA A 81 22.63 -9.74 -17.38
N LEU A 82 21.72 -8.94 -17.93
CA LEU A 82 20.70 -8.21 -17.20
C LEU A 82 19.44 -9.07 -17.19
N VAL A 83 18.87 -9.33 -16.01
CA VAL A 83 17.60 -10.04 -15.86
C VAL A 83 16.58 -9.07 -15.29
N LEU A 84 15.50 -8.84 -16.01
CA LEU A 84 14.36 -8.01 -15.59
C LEU A 84 13.12 -8.90 -15.42
N ASP A 85 12.19 -8.47 -14.59
CA ASP A 85 10.85 -9.01 -14.53
C ASP A 85 10.02 -8.44 -15.69
N VAL A 86 9.27 -9.34 -16.34
CA VAL A 86 8.26 -9.00 -17.36
C VAL A 86 7.03 -9.89 -17.15
N HIS A 87 5.95 -9.60 -17.88
CA HIS A 87 4.79 -10.47 -17.98
C HIS A 87 4.59 -10.93 -19.44
N PRO A 88 4.02 -12.11 -19.71
CA PRO A 88 3.71 -12.55 -21.08
C PRO A 88 2.82 -11.58 -21.90
N SER A 89 2.12 -10.66 -21.23
CA SER A 89 1.37 -9.57 -21.86
C SER A 89 2.24 -8.41 -22.37
N LEU A 90 3.57 -8.54 -22.28
CA LEU A 90 4.52 -7.53 -22.72
C LEU A 90 5.32 -8.07 -23.90
N LEU A 91 4.96 -7.63 -25.11
CA LEU A 91 5.63 -8.04 -26.34
C LEU A 91 6.92 -7.25 -26.51
N ILE A 92 8.07 -7.89 -26.29
CA ILE A 92 9.40 -7.32 -26.50
C ILE A 92 9.74 -7.39 -27.99
N HIS A 93 10.17 -6.27 -28.58
CA HIS A 93 10.50 -6.18 -30.01
C HIS A 93 12.01 -6.19 -30.24
N SER A 94 12.74 -5.34 -29.52
CA SER A 94 14.19 -5.24 -29.61
C SER A 94 14.80 -4.74 -28.31
N VAL A 95 16.08 -5.04 -28.12
CA VAL A 95 16.88 -4.54 -27.01
C VAL A 95 18.20 -4.02 -27.54
N ASP A 96 18.56 -2.81 -27.18
CA ASP A 96 19.82 -2.18 -27.55
C ASP A 96 20.57 -1.69 -26.31
N CYS A 97 21.90 -1.70 -26.35
CA CYS A 97 22.76 -1.19 -25.30
C CYS A 97 23.69 -0.12 -25.83
N LYS A 98 23.69 1.02 -25.15
CA LYS A 98 24.55 2.16 -25.44
C LYS A 98 25.57 2.30 -24.32
N VAL A 99 26.85 2.08 -24.65
CA VAL A 99 27.98 2.23 -23.73
C VAL A 99 28.70 3.56 -24.06
N PRO A 100 28.85 4.47 -23.08
CA PRO A 100 29.58 5.71 -23.29
C PRO A 100 31.01 5.47 -23.77
N GLY A 101 31.43 6.22 -24.79
CA GLY A 101 32.81 6.20 -25.27
C GLY A 101 33.81 6.69 -24.21
N ALA A 102 35.09 6.36 -24.38
CA ALA A 102 36.15 7.05 -23.65
C ALA A 102 36.21 8.52 -24.10
N SER A 103 36.80 9.42 -23.29
CA SER A 103 36.85 10.86 -23.57
C SER A 103 37.26 11.17 -25.03
N GLY A 104 36.32 11.70 -25.83
CA GLY A 104 36.53 12.05 -27.23
C GLY A 104 36.17 10.97 -28.27
N THR A 105 35.77 9.76 -27.87
CA THR A 105 35.27 8.72 -28.78
C THR A 105 33.74 8.67 -28.75
N PRO A 106 33.07 8.37 -29.89
CA PRO A 106 31.62 8.24 -29.92
C PRO A 106 31.14 7.07 -29.03
N ASP A 107 29.89 7.15 -28.60
CA ASP A 107 29.23 6.07 -27.87
C ASP A 107 29.09 4.82 -28.77
N ILE A 108 29.24 3.64 -28.16
CA ILE A 108 29.12 2.36 -28.87
C ILE A 108 27.71 1.81 -28.63
N ILE A 109 27.02 1.43 -29.70
CA ILE A 109 25.68 0.86 -29.65
C ILE A 109 25.75 -0.61 -30.06
N PHE A 110 25.13 -1.48 -29.26
CA PHE A 110 25.03 -2.91 -29.48
C PHE A 110 23.57 -3.32 -29.54
N SER A 111 23.13 -4.04 -30.57
CA SER A 111 21.87 -4.77 -30.51
C SER A 111 22.07 -6.06 -29.73
N LEU A 112 21.23 -6.30 -28.74
CA LEU A 112 21.40 -7.37 -27.77
C LEU A 112 20.43 -8.52 -28.02
N ASN A 113 20.93 -9.75 -27.86
CA ASN A 113 20.09 -10.93 -27.79
C ASN A 113 19.40 -10.99 -26.42
N TYR A 114 18.15 -11.41 -26.41
CA TYR A 114 17.39 -11.66 -25.20
C TYR A 114 16.64 -12.98 -25.27
N ASN A 115 16.32 -13.53 -24.10
CA ASN A 115 15.45 -14.70 -23.95
C ASN A 115 14.37 -14.40 -22.91
N LEU A 116 13.18 -14.96 -23.10
CA LEU A 116 12.12 -14.95 -22.12
C LEU A 116 12.05 -16.34 -21.47
N GLU A 117 12.17 -16.39 -20.15
CA GLU A 117 12.13 -17.64 -19.39
C GLU A 117 10.94 -17.62 -18.41
N PRO A 118 10.16 -18.71 -18.33
CA PRO A 118 9.09 -18.80 -17.33
C PRO A 118 9.64 -18.57 -15.92
N PHE A 119 8.89 -17.84 -15.10
CA PHE A 119 9.21 -17.63 -13.70
C PHE A 119 8.06 -18.10 -12.81
N THR A 120 6.90 -17.45 -12.92
CA THR A 120 5.69 -17.75 -12.12
C THR A 120 4.44 -17.57 -12.97
N ASP A 121 3.26 -17.86 -12.41
CA ASP A 121 1.97 -17.56 -13.04
C ASP A 121 1.74 -16.04 -13.21
N TYR A 122 2.36 -15.22 -12.36
CA TYR A 122 2.30 -13.75 -12.43
C TYR A 122 3.48 -13.11 -13.18
N GLY A 123 4.37 -13.86 -13.84
CA GLY A 123 5.47 -13.25 -14.59
C GLY A 123 6.47 -14.19 -15.27
N SER A 124 7.39 -13.58 -16.00
CA SER A 124 8.51 -14.22 -16.69
C SER A 124 9.77 -13.39 -16.49
N SER A 125 10.92 -14.00 -16.67
CA SER A 125 12.20 -13.27 -16.65
C SER A 125 12.63 -12.91 -18.08
N LEU A 126 13.03 -11.65 -18.27
CA LEU A 126 13.66 -11.16 -19.49
C LEU A 126 15.17 -11.14 -19.29
N ARG A 127 15.86 -12.14 -19.85
CA ARG A 127 17.31 -12.29 -19.77
C ARG A 127 17.99 -11.69 -21.00
N ILE A 128 18.70 -10.59 -20.81
CA ILE A 128 19.37 -9.80 -21.86
C ILE A 128 20.88 -10.06 -21.79
N ALA A 129 21.49 -10.54 -22.87
CA ALA A 129 22.93 -10.79 -22.94
C ALA A 129 23.70 -9.46 -23.06
N LEU A 130 24.60 -9.18 -22.11
CA LEU A 130 25.36 -7.93 -22.05
C LEU A 130 26.72 -8.05 -22.76
N PRO A 131 27.22 -6.97 -23.40
CA PRO A 131 28.56 -6.93 -23.97
C PRO A 131 29.60 -6.79 -22.86
N ALA A 132 29.87 -7.87 -22.14
CA ALA A 132 30.68 -7.88 -20.90
C ALA A 132 32.10 -7.30 -21.07
N ALA A 133 32.68 -7.37 -22.27
CA ALA A 133 33.98 -6.75 -22.57
C ALA A 133 33.93 -5.21 -22.63
N ALA A 134 32.78 -4.63 -22.95
CA ALA A 134 32.59 -3.18 -23.07
C ALA A 134 32.09 -2.54 -21.75
N ILE A 135 31.40 -3.32 -20.91
CA ILE A 135 30.83 -2.83 -19.64
C ILE A 135 31.86 -2.95 -18.52
N ARG A 136 32.07 -1.85 -17.79
CA ARG A 136 32.96 -1.79 -16.62
C ARG A 136 32.15 -1.57 -15.34
N PRO A 137 32.54 -2.18 -14.21
CA PRO A 137 31.90 -1.93 -12.92
C PRO A 137 31.82 -0.45 -12.59
N HIS A 138 30.69 -0.05 -12.00
CA HIS A 138 30.36 1.30 -11.56
C HIS A 138 30.35 2.39 -12.65
N ARG A 139 30.54 2.02 -13.93
CA ARG A 139 30.40 2.93 -15.06
C ARG A 139 28.99 2.84 -15.65
N PRO A 140 28.32 3.98 -15.87
CA PRO A 140 26.97 3.98 -16.39
C PRO A 140 26.94 3.54 -17.86
N PHE A 141 25.91 2.80 -18.23
CA PHE A 141 25.53 2.47 -19.60
C PHE A 141 24.00 2.50 -19.68
N ARG A 142 23.46 2.47 -20.91
CA ARG A 142 22.01 2.50 -21.12
C ARG A 142 21.53 1.26 -21.84
N VAL A 143 20.42 0.69 -21.39
CA VAL A 143 19.70 -0.38 -22.10
C VAL A 143 18.37 0.18 -22.54
N THR A 144 18.07 0.07 -23.83
CA THR A 144 16.78 0.47 -24.42
C THR A 144 16.00 -0.77 -24.78
N VAL A 145 14.76 -0.88 -24.31
CA VAL A 145 13.85 -1.98 -24.63
C VAL A 145 12.64 -1.43 -25.37
N HIS A 146 12.42 -1.87 -26.60
CA HIS A 146 11.22 -1.56 -27.38
C HIS A 146 10.16 -2.61 -27.13
N TYR A 147 8.94 -2.21 -26.82
CA TYR A 147 7.87 -3.14 -26.47
C TYR A 147 6.46 -2.64 -26.77
N THR A 148 5.49 -3.53 -26.59
CA THR A 148 4.06 -3.24 -26.67
C THR A 148 3.33 -4.00 -25.58
N THR A 149 2.47 -3.30 -24.83
CA THR A 149 1.57 -3.93 -23.87
C THR A 149 0.37 -4.55 -24.59
N THR A 150 -0.10 -5.68 -24.08
CA THR A 150 -1.38 -6.30 -24.41
C THR A 150 -2.22 -6.43 -23.13
N GLU A 151 -3.20 -7.33 -23.09
CA GLU A 151 -4.01 -7.55 -21.88
C GLU A 151 -3.15 -8.17 -20.77
N GLY A 152 -2.90 -7.37 -19.73
CA GLY A 152 -2.05 -7.72 -18.60
C GLY A 152 -2.59 -7.16 -17.29
N PRO A 153 -2.14 -7.69 -16.15
CA PRO A 153 -2.73 -7.41 -14.84
C PRO A 153 -2.59 -5.95 -14.37
N ALA A 154 -1.60 -5.19 -14.86
CA ALA A 154 -1.42 -3.80 -14.42
C ALA A 154 -2.35 -2.81 -15.13
N ILE A 155 -2.82 -3.07 -16.36
CA ILE A 155 -3.44 -2.04 -17.20
C ILE A 155 -4.92 -2.32 -17.36
N TRP A 156 -5.75 -1.39 -16.91
CA TRP A 156 -7.20 -1.47 -16.94
C TRP A 156 -7.75 -0.55 -18.02
N TRP A 157 -8.27 -1.14 -19.08
CA TRP A 157 -8.93 -0.41 -20.17
C TRP A 157 -10.44 -0.41 -19.98
N LEU A 158 -11.01 0.77 -19.82
CA LEU A 158 -12.45 0.96 -19.69
C LEU A 158 -13.00 1.55 -20.98
N ASP A 159 -13.98 0.85 -21.55
CA ASP A 159 -14.77 1.36 -22.65
C ASP A 159 -15.68 2.51 -22.17
N THR A 160 -16.15 3.32 -23.12
CA THR A 160 -16.90 4.54 -22.82
C THR A 160 -18.10 4.28 -21.92
N GLU A 161 -18.87 3.20 -22.13
CA GLU A 161 -20.04 2.87 -21.30
C GLU A 161 -19.74 2.57 -19.82
N LEU A 162 -18.47 2.26 -19.48
CA LEU A 162 -18.03 1.96 -18.12
C LEU A 162 -17.52 3.20 -17.37
N THR A 163 -17.45 4.35 -18.03
CA THR A 163 -17.05 5.63 -17.42
C THR A 163 -18.27 6.36 -16.85
N CYS A 164 -18.08 7.17 -15.80
CA CYS A 164 -19.17 7.91 -15.18
C CYS A 164 -19.84 8.89 -16.16
N GLY A 165 -19.05 9.58 -16.98
CA GLY A 165 -19.56 10.52 -17.97
C GLY A 165 -20.14 9.85 -19.21
N GLN A 166 -19.80 8.58 -19.47
CA GLN A 166 -20.11 7.87 -20.71
C GLN A 166 -19.71 8.66 -21.98
N THR A 167 -18.66 9.48 -21.88
CA THR A 167 -18.23 10.37 -22.96
C THR A 167 -17.01 9.83 -23.70
N ARG A 168 -16.06 9.22 -23.00
CA ARG A 168 -14.76 8.77 -23.53
C ARG A 168 -14.27 7.53 -22.79
N PRO A 169 -13.42 6.70 -23.41
CA PRO A 169 -12.75 5.61 -22.70
C PRO A 169 -11.73 6.15 -21.69
N LEU A 170 -11.39 5.32 -20.71
CA LEU A 170 -10.42 5.62 -19.66
C LEU A 170 -9.42 4.45 -19.55
N VAL A 171 -8.16 4.76 -19.28
CA VAL A 171 -7.17 3.74 -18.92
C VAL A 171 -6.46 4.16 -17.64
N PHE A 172 -6.27 3.22 -16.73
CA PHE A 172 -5.45 3.41 -15.54
C PHE A 172 -4.54 2.21 -15.30
N THR A 173 -3.51 2.39 -14.49
CA THR A 173 -2.61 1.31 -14.07
C THR A 173 -2.71 1.03 -12.58
N GLN A 174 -2.51 -0.22 -12.17
CA GLN A 174 -2.30 -0.63 -10.78
C GLN A 174 -1.04 -1.50 -10.69
N GLY A 175 0.02 -0.96 -10.08
CA GLY A 175 1.34 -1.59 -10.06
C GLY A 175 1.57 -2.53 -8.88
N HIS A 176 0.97 -2.23 -7.72
CA HIS A 176 1.14 -3.01 -6.51
C HIS A 176 0.41 -4.37 -6.58
N SER A 177 1.01 -5.49 -6.19
CA SER A 177 2.38 -5.61 -5.64
C SER A 177 3.43 -5.73 -6.75
N VAL A 178 3.23 -6.67 -7.68
CA VAL A 178 4.20 -7.03 -8.73
C VAL A 178 3.59 -7.03 -10.13
N CYS A 179 2.71 -6.05 -10.38
CA CYS A 179 1.97 -5.98 -11.62
C CYS A 179 2.71 -5.13 -12.67
N ASN A 180 3.57 -4.19 -12.27
CA ASN A 180 4.21 -3.27 -13.21
C ASN A 180 5.19 -3.94 -14.19
N ARG A 181 5.64 -5.18 -13.93
CA ARG A 181 6.27 -6.05 -14.95
C ARG A 181 5.40 -6.30 -16.20
N SER A 182 4.09 -6.09 -16.11
CA SER A 182 3.15 -6.13 -17.24
C SER A 182 2.90 -4.77 -17.91
N PHE A 183 3.41 -3.69 -17.32
CA PHE A 183 3.38 -2.34 -17.88
C PHE A 183 4.71 -2.00 -18.57
N PHE A 184 5.86 -2.30 -17.95
CA PHE A 184 7.19 -2.12 -18.52
C PHE A 184 8.19 -3.13 -17.92
N PRO A 185 9.30 -3.48 -18.60
CA PRO A 185 10.32 -4.36 -18.03
C PRO A 185 11.03 -3.67 -16.85
N CYS A 186 11.15 -4.33 -15.69
CA CYS A 186 11.73 -3.68 -14.51
C CYS A 186 12.36 -4.65 -13.53
N PHE A 187 13.10 -4.10 -12.56
CA PHE A 187 13.36 -4.78 -11.29
C PHE A 187 12.09 -4.65 -10.45
N ASP A 188 11.16 -5.61 -10.56
CA ASP A 188 9.82 -5.50 -9.97
C ASP A 188 9.82 -6.02 -8.52
N THR A 189 10.61 -5.32 -7.71
CA THR A 189 10.86 -5.57 -6.29
C THR A 189 10.91 -4.24 -5.55
N PRO A 190 10.37 -4.14 -4.33
CA PRO A 190 10.44 -2.90 -3.55
C PRO A 190 11.87 -2.63 -3.03
N ALA A 191 12.80 -3.60 -3.14
CA ALA A 191 14.22 -3.42 -2.81
C ALA A 191 14.95 -2.42 -3.72
N VAL A 192 14.42 -2.17 -4.92
CA VAL A 192 15.03 -1.27 -5.91
C VAL A 192 14.21 0.00 -6.01
N LYS A 193 14.84 1.14 -5.70
CA LYS A 193 14.28 2.47 -5.95
C LYS A 193 15.04 3.19 -7.04
N SER A 194 14.32 3.93 -7.87
CA SER A 194 14.92 4.76 -8.91
C SER A 194 14.10 6.00 -9.20
N THR A 195 14.78 7.04 -9.70
CA THR A 195 14.08 8.18 -10.29
C THR A 195 13.55 7.77 -11.67
N TYR A 196 12.52 8.46 -12.17
CA TYR A 196 12.03 8.16 -13.51
C TYR A 196 11.52 9.39 -14.24
N SER A 197 11.41 9.27 -15.56
CA SER A 197 10.74 10.24 -16.41
C SER A 197 9.89 9.55 -17.45
N ALA A 198 8.91 10.25 -17.98
CA ALA A 198 8.04 9.70 -19.01
C ALA A 198 7.65 10.75 -20.05
N THR A 199 7.49 10.31 -21.29
CA THR A 199 6.90 11.06 -22.40
C THR A 199 5.70 10.27 -22.90
N ILE A 200 4.49 10.76 -22.69
CA ILE A 200 3.25 10.07 -23.03
C ILE A 200 2.53 10.80 -24.16
N ARG A 201 2.30 10.10 -25.27
CA ARG A 201 1.51 10.57 -26.41
C ARG A 201 0.11 9.97 -26.37
N VAL A 202 -0.90 10.83 -26.44
CA VAL A 202 -2.32 10.45 -26.41
C VAL A 202 -3.11 11.19 -27.50
N PRO A 203 -4.31 10.72 -27.88
CA PRO A 203 -5.23 11.48 -28.74
C PRO A 203 -5.66 12.82 -28.13
N ASP A 204 -6.18 13.72 -28.96
CA ASP A 204 -6.67 15.03 -28.50
C ASP A 204 -7.85 14.90 -27.52
N GLY A 205 -7.86 15.76 -26.51
CA GLY A 205 -8.91 15.80 -25.49
C GLY A 205 -8.79 14.69 -24.44
N VAL A 206 -7.62 14.07 -24.30
CA VAL A 206 -7.28 13.14 -23.21
C VAL A 206 -6.30 13.83 -22.26
N THR A 207 -6.66 13.87 -20.98
CA THR A 207 -5.75 14.28 -19.90
C THR A 207 -4.95 13.07 -19.46
N VAL A 208 -3.63 13.23 -19.28
CA VAL A 208 -2.76 12.18 -18.72
C VAL A 208 -2.22 12.66 -17.38
N LEU A 209 -2.24 11.77 -16.40
CA LEU A 209 -1.60 11.96 -15.10
C LEU A 209 -0.69 10.77 -14.81
N MET A 210 0.41 11.03 -14.10
CA MET A 210 1.34 10.00 -13.61
C MET A 210 1.79 10.34 -12.20
N SER A 211 2.26 9.34 -11.45
CA SER A 211 2.82 9.49 -10.10
C SER A 211 4.20 10.17 -10.12
N ALA A 212 4.24 11.45 -10.46
CA ALA A 212 5.47 12.20 -10.73
C ALA A 212 5.44 13.59 -10.09
N SER A 213 6.60 14.06 -9.61
CA SER A 213 6.74 15.35 -8.94
C SER A 213 6.67 16.55 -9.88
N ARG A 214 6.87 16.36 -11.18
CA ARG A 214 6.73 17.39 -12.22
C ARG A 214 5.98 16.87 -13.43
N SER A 215 5.14 17.71 -14.01
CA SER A 215 4.43 17.46 -15.26
C SER A 215 4.43 18.69 -16.16
N VAL A 216 4.56 18.46 -17.48
CA VAL A 216 4.51 19.49 -18.52
C VAL A 216 3.67 18.96 -19.69
N TYR A 217 2.72 19.75 -20.17
CA TYR A 217 1.93 19.42 -21.35
C TYR A 217 2.34 20.30 -22.53
N SER A 218 2.83 19.69 -23.62
CA SER A 218 3.07 20.37 -24.90
C SER A 218 1.85 20.24 -25.79
N LYS A 219 1.09 21.34 -25.96
CA LYS A 219 -0.03 21.40 -26.92
C LYS A 219 0.44 21.22 -28.36
N GLN A 220 1.62 21.73 -28.70
CA GLN A 220 2.18 21.67 -30.06
C GLN A 220 2.53 20.23 -30.44
N ASP A 221 3.18 19.51 -29.53
CA ASP A 221 3.67 18.14 -29.77
C ASP A 221 2.66 17.07 -29.34
N ARG A 222 1.53 17.49 -28.73
CA ARG A 222 0.45 16.63 -28.22
C ARG A 222 0.97 15.53 -27.30
N LEU A 223 1.84 15.90 -26.37
CA LEU A 223 2.45 14.97 -25.44
C LEU A 223 2.55 15.56 -24.04
N PHE A 224 2.55 14.66 -23.06
CA PHE A 224 2.78 14.97 -21.66
C PHE A 224 4.17 14.46 -21.27
N GLN A 225 4.93 15.29 -20.57
CA GLN A 225 6.23 14.93 -20.00
C GLN A 225 6.12 14.92 -18.49
N PHE A 226 6.68 13.89 -17.87
CA PHE A 226 6.68 13.69 -16.43
C PHE A 226 8.10 13.45 -15.92
N SER A 227 8.37 13.88 -14.69
CA SER A 227 9.60 13.54 -13.99
C SER A 227 9.31 13.30 -12.52
N MET A 228 9.73 12.15 -12.01
CA MET A 228 9.84 11.84 -10.60
C MET A 228 11.31 12.01 -10.18
N GLU A 229 11.59 13.11 -9.49
CA GLU A 229 12.94 13.48 -9.07
C GLU A 229 13.42 12.72 -7.82
N TYR A 230 12.51 12.02 -7.15
CA TYR A 230 12.78 11.21 -5.96
C TYR A 230 12.82 9.73 -6.32
N PRO A 231 13.70 8.93 -5.68
CA PRO A 231 13.77 7.51 -5.97
C PRO A 231 12.56 6.78 -5.38
N VAL A 232 11.84 6.04 -6.23
CA VAL A 232 10.66 5.25 -5.87
C VAL A 232 10.79 3.81 -6.38
N PRO A 233 10.21 2.82 -5.70
CA PRO A 233 10.09 1.46 -6.21
C PRO A 233 9.17 1.38 -7.44
N ALA A 234 9.38 0.35 -8.26
CA ALA A 234 8.67 0.20 -9.54
C ALA A 234 7.14 0.12 -9.36
N TYR A 235 6.65 -0.47 -8.28
CA TYR A 235 5.21 -0.66 -8.03
C TYR A 235 4.43 0.66 -7.87
N LEU A 236 5.12 1.77 -7.56
CA LEU A 236 4.53 3.12 -7.39
C LEU A 236 4.46 3.92 -8.69
N VAL A 237 4.92 3.37 -9.81
CA VAL A 237 4.80 4.02 -11.12
C VAL A 237 3.37 3.81 -11.61
N ALA A 238 2.62 4.90 -11.73
CA ALA A 238 1.23 4.88 -12.13
C ALA A 238 0.94 5.84 -13.28
N LEU A 239 -0.06 5.49 -14.08
CA LEU A 239 -0.59 6.27 -15.19
C LEU A 239 -2.11 6.20 -15.17
N VAL A 240 -2.76 7.33 -15.41
CA VAL A 240 -4.18 7.39 -15.78
C VAL A 240 -4.34 8.34 -16.96
N ALA A 241 -5.18 7.94 -17.93
CA ALA A 241 -5.52 8.77 -19.07
C ALA A 241 -7.01 8.67 -19.42
N GLY A 242 -7.70 9.81 -19.49
CA GLY A 242 -9.14 9.88 -19.73
C GLY A 242 -9.68 11.31 -19.78
N ASP A 243 -11.01 11.44 -19.70
CA ASP A 243 -11.71 12.74 -19.58
C ASP A 243 -11.69 13.21 -18.11
N LEU A 244 -10.54 13.75 -17.69
CA LEU A 244 -10.32 14.20 -16.31
C LEU A 244 -10.25 15.72 -16.24
N GLN A 245 -11.03 16.29 -15.32
CA GLN A 245 -10.97 17.68 -14.89
C GLN A 245 -10.40 17.77 -13.48
N HIS A 246 -10.04 18.98 -13.06
CA HIS A 246 -9.47 19.21 -11.74
C HIS A 246 -10.00 20.44 -11.06
N ALA A 247 -9.84 20.45 -9.73
CA ALA A 247 -10.00 21.61 -8.88
C ALA A 247 -8.98 21.54 -7.73
N ASP A 248 -8.34 22.67 -7.45
CA ASP A 248 -7.49 22.78 -6.25
C ASP A 248 -8.37 22.77 -5.00
N ILE A 249 -8.00 21.94 -4.02
CA ILE A 249 -8.71 21.77 -2.74
C ILE A 249 -7.88 22.26 -1.54
N GLY A 250 -6.65 22.71 -1.81
CA GLY A 250 -5.72 23.29 -0.86
C GLY A 250 -4.54 23.96 -1.59
N PRO A 251 -3.58 24.55 -0.85
CA PRO A 251 -2.44 25.25 -1.43
C PRO A 251 -1.50 24.35 -2.25
N ARG A 252 -1.44 23.06 -1.93
CA ARG A 252 -0.61 22.05 -2.62
C ARG A 252 -1.35 20.74 -2.89
N SER A 253 -2.68 20.77 -2.87
CA SER A 253 -3.53 19.60 -3.08
C SER A 253 -4.65 19.87 -4.08
N ARG A 254 -4.96 18.86 -4.88
CA ARG A 254 -5.95 18.92 -5.97
C ARG A 254 -6.66 17.60 -6.15
N VAL A 255 -7.92 17.68 -6.54
CA VAL A 255 -8.68 16.52 -6.98
C VAL A 255 -8.75 16.50 -8.50
N TRP A 256 -8.64 15.31 -9.07
CA TRP A 256 -8.87 14.97 -10.46
C TRP A 256 -10.01 13.97 -10.54
N ALA A 257 -10.97 14.21 -11.42
CA ALA A 257 -12.10 13.30 -11.59
C ALA A 257 -12.74 13.50 -12.96
N GLU A 258 -13.58 12.53 -13.35
CA GLU A 258 -14.55 12.76 -14.41
C GLU A 258 -15.48 13.95 -14.06
N PRO A 259 -15.96 14.73 -15.05
CA PRO A 259 -16.72 15.96 -14.79
C PRO A 259 -17.94 15.78 -13.87
N CYS A 260 -18.64 14.64 -13.98
CA CYS A 260 -19.80 14.26 -13.16
C CYS A 260 -19.48 14.12 -11.66
N LEU A 261 -18.22 13.85 -11.29
CA LEU A 261 -17.80 13.57 -9.91
C LEU A 261 -17.09 14.75 -9.25
N LEU A 262 -16.57 15.71 -10.04
CA LEU A 262 -15.67 16.74 -9.56
C LEU A 262 -16.28 17.59 -8.42
N THR A 263 -17.54 18.03 -8.56
CA THR A 263 -18.20 18.83 -7.52
C THR A 263 -18.36 18.07 -6.21
N SER A 264 -18.70 16.79 -6.27
CA SER A 264 -18.80 15.94 -5.08
C SER A 264 -17.45 15.77 -4.39
N ALA A 265 -16.41 15.44 -5.16
CA ALA A 265 -15.04 15.31 -4.67
C ALA A 265 -14.54 16.58 -3.96
N VAL A 266 -14.73 17.75 -4.59
CA VAL A 266 -14.33 19.05 -4.02
C VAL A 266 -15.09 19.33 -2.73
N SER A 267 -16.41 19.10 -2.71
CA SER A 267 -17.24 19.34 -1.53
C SER A 267 -16.83 18.49 -0.33
N LYS A 268 -16.32 17.28 -0.57
CA LYS A 268 -15.94 16.33 0.48
C LYS A 268 -14.50 16.51 1.00
N LEU A 269 -13.60 17.01 0.16
CA LEU A 269 -12.17 17.08 0.44
C LEU A 269 -11.61 18.50 0.60
N GLY A 270 -12.38 19.53 0.25
CA GLY A 270 -11.97 20.92 0.35
C GLY A 270 -11.44 21.28 1.74
N GLY A 271 -10.16 21.67 1.82
CA GLY A 271 -9.48 22.08 3.05
C GLY A 271 -9.16 20.96 4.05
N SER A 272 -9.86 19.83 4.06
CA SER A 272 -9.57 18.72 4.99
C SER A 272 -8.22 18.07 4.71
N VAL A 273 -7.89 17.88 3.43
CA VAL A 273 -6.62 17.28 2.99
C VAL A 273 -5.41 18.08 3.47
N GLU A 274 -5.44 19.41 3.31
CA GLU A 274 -4.32 20.26 3.77
C GLU A 274 -4.16 20.22 5.29
N ARG A 275 -5.26 20.25 6.05
CA ARG A 275 -5.18 20.13 7.52
C ARG A 275 -4.53 18.82 7.95
N CYS A 276 -4.84 17.72 7.27
CA CYS A 276 -4.23 16.42 7.54
C CYS A 276 -2.75 16.40 7.15
N LEU A 277 -2.36 17.01 6.01
CA LEU A 277 -0.96 17.15 5.61
C LEU A 277 -0.15 17.98 6.62
N ASP A 278 -0.70 19.10 7.11
CA ASP A 278 -0.01 19.96 8.09
C ASP A 278 0.27 19.21 9.40
N VAL A 279 -0.70 18.43 9.88
CA VAL A 279 -0.53 17.56 11.06
C VAL A 279 0.47 16.45 10.77
N ALA A 280 0.37 15.79 9.61
CA ALA A 280 1.31 14.74 9.22
C ALA A 280 2.75 15.27 9.16
N GLU A 281 2.97 16.48 8.63
CA GLU A 281 4.30 17.11 8.62
C GLU A 281 4.82 17.44 10.03
N GLN A 282 3.93 17.88 10.92
CA GLN A 282 4.27 18.11 12.31
C GLN A 282 4.64 16.82 13.04
N LEU A 283 4.02 15.69 12.71
CA LEU A 283 4.28 14.39 13.33
C LEU A 283 5.49 13.67 12.72
N PHE A 284 5.68 13.74 11.41
CA PHE A 284 6.60 12.84 10.67
C PHE A 284 7.71 13.57 9.89
N GLY A 285 7.70 14.90 9.89
CA GLY A 285 8.66 15.74 9.16
C GLY A 285 8.15 16.16 7.77
N PRO A 286 8.90 16.94 6.99
CA PRO A 286 8.39 17.58 5.77
C PRO A 286 7.84 16.60 4.72
N TYR A 287 6.75 16.98 4.05
CA TYR A 287 6.20 16.25 2.91
C TYR A 287 7.03 16.55 1.66
N VAL A 288 7.90 15.60 1.28
CA VAL A 288 8.96 15.83 0.27
C VAL A 288 8.48 15.79 -1.18
N TRP A 289 7.26 15.32 -1.45
CA TRP A 289 6.79 15.02 -2.81
C TRP A 289 6.24 16.24 -3.57
N GLY A 290 6.19 17.40 -2.90
CA GLY A 290 5.67 18.64 -3.48
C GLY A 290 4.15 18.72 -3.36
N ARG A 291 3.42 18.24 -4.36
CA ARG A 291 1.95 18.25 -4.37
C ARG A 291 1.37 16.92 -3.89
N TYR A 292 0.18 16.98 -3.29
CA TYR A 292 -0.63 15.83 -2.96
C TYR A 292 -1.94 15.91 -3.77
N ASP A 293 -1.91 15.35 -4.98
CA ASP A 293 -3.11 15.27 -5.81
C ASP A 293 -3.82 13.91 -5.60
N ILE A 294 -5.15 13.90 -5.72
CA ILE A 294 -6.00 12.72 -5.63
C ILE A 294 -6.72 12.57 -6.98
N VAL A 295 -6.76 11.36 -7.55
CA VAL A 295 -7.60 11.06 -8.71
C VAL A 295 -8.64 10.00 -8.36
N PHE A 296 -9.91 10.32 -8.64
CA PHE A 296 -11.01 9.37 -8.50
C PHE A 296 -11.12 8.51 -9.75
N LEU A 297 -11.00 7.20 -9.56
CA LEU A 297 -11.10 6.19 -10.61
C LEU A 297 -12.46 5.50 -10.60
N PRO A 298 -12.93 4.96 -11.74
CA PRO A 298 -14.21 4.27 -11.80
C PRO A 298 -14.31 3.05 -10.86
N PRO A 299 -15.53 2.56 -10.56
CA PRO A 299 -15.74 1.43 -9.64
C PRO A 299 -15.04 0.10 -10.03
N SER A 300 -14.51 -0.02 -11.24
CA SER A 300 -13.69 -1.15 -11.66
C SER A 300 -12.26 -1.13 -11.09
N PHE A 301 -11.85 -0.06 -10.40
CA PHE A 301 -10.56 0.00 -9.71
C PHE A 301 -10.50 -1.15 -8.68
N PRO A 302 -9.49 -2.05 -8.74
CA PRO A 302 -9.54 -3.33 -8.04
C PRO A 302 -9.32 -3.23 -6.52
N ILE A 303 -8.97 -2.06 -6.02
CA ILE A 303 -8.73 -1.76 -4.61
C ILE A 303 -9.38 -0.43 -4.24
N VAL A 304 -9.38 -0.07 -2.96
CA VAL A 304 -10.01 1.17 -2.49
C VAL A 304 -9.16 2.40 -2.81
N ALA A 305 -7.87 2.33 -2.52
CA ALA A 305 -6.92 3.41 -2.75
C ALA A 305 -5.50 2.88 -3.02
N MET A 306 -4.63 3.73 -3.57
CA MET A 306 -3.22 3.44 -3.84
C MET A 306 -2.36 4.69 -3.67
N GLU A 307 -1.24 4.54 -2.97
CA GLU A 307 -0.39 5.61 -2.43
C GLU A 307 0.60 6.22 -3.44
N ASN A 308 0.31 6.04 -4.73
CA ASN A 308 1.09 6.56 -5.85
C ASN A 308 1.58 8.01 -5.57
N PRO A 309 2.90 8.24 -5.40
CA PRO A 309 3.37 9.52 -4.88
C PRO A 309 3.01 10.67 -5.83
N CYS A 310 2.67 11.81 -5.25
CA CYS A 310 2.13 12.99 -5.93
C CYS A 310 0.72 12.83 -6.51
N LEU A 311 0.18 11.61 -6.65
CA LEU A 311 -1.10 11.34 -7.31
C LEU A 311 -1.77 10.08 -6.75
N THR A 312 -2.39 10.19 -5.57
CA THR A 312 -3.12 9.10 -4.93
C THR A 312 -4.33 8.68 -5.77
N PHE A 313 -4.48 7.38 -6.02
CA PHE A 313 -5.65 6.85 -6.72
C PHE A 313 -6.69 6.43 -5.69
N ILE A 314 -7.97 6.76 -5.91
CA ILE A 314 -9.08 6.39 -5.02
C ILE A 314 -10.27 5.93 -5.85
N ILE A 315 -10.95 4.86 -5.44
CA ILE A 315 -12.19 4.40 -6.10
C ILE A 315 -13.32 5.43 -5.93
N SER A 316 -14.04 5.75 -7.00
CA SER A 316 -15.07 6.81 -6.97
C SER A 316 -16.29 6.45 -6.13
N SER A 317 -16.59 5.15 -5.94
CA SER A 317 -17.73 4.70 -5.12
C SER A 317 -17.61 5.14 -3.66
N ILE A 318 -16.39 5.36 -3.15
CA ILE A 318 -16.18 5.83 -1.78
C ILE A 318 -16.71 7.25 -1.57
N LEU A 319 -16.93 8.02 -2.64
CA LEU A 319 -17.56 9.34 -2.57
C LEU A 319 -19.00 9.28 -2.03
N GLU A 320 -19.59 8.12 -1.79
CA GLU A 320 -20.86 8.02 -1.07
C GLU A 320 -20.70 8.19 0.44
N SER A 321 -19.53 7.89 1.01
CA SER A 321 -19.27 7.96 2.45
C SER A 321 -18.20 8.98 2.80
N GLN A 322 -18.55 9.99 3.61
CA GLN A 322 -17.58 11.00 4.03
C GLN A 322 -16.51 10.43 4.98
N GLU A 323 -16.92 9.59 5.93
CA GLU A 323 -16.02 9.05 6.96
C GLU A 323 -15.01 8.06 6.37
N PHE A 324 -15.46 7.12 5.53
CA PHE A 324 -14.56 6.17 4.86
C PHE A 324 -13.60 6.88 3.89
N LEU A 325 -14.10 7.81 3.08
CA LEU A 325 -13.24 8.63 2.21
C LEU A 325 -12.16 9.36 3.01
N LEU A 326 -12.54 9.93 4.16
CA LEU A 326 -11.61 10.68 4.99
C LEU A 326 -10.50 9.79 5.55
N ILE A 327 -10.83 8.65 6.16
CA ILE A 327 -9.82 7.77 6.77
C ILE A 327 -8.87 7.19 5.72
N ASP A 328 -9.38 6.83 4.54
CA ASP A 328 -8.55 6.28 3.47
C ASP A 328 -7.63 7.36 2.90
N VAL A 329 -8.11 8.60 2.69
CA VAL A 329 -7.23 9.71 2.29
C VAL A 329 -6.11 9.96 3.32
N ILE A 330 -6.39 9.84 4.62
CA ILE A 330 -5.37 10.01 5.67
C ILE A 330 -4.38 8.83 5.67
N HIS A 331 -4.84 7.61 5.39
CA HIS A 331 -3.96 6.45 5.17
C HIS A 331 -3.00 6.70 4.00
N GLU A 332 -3.53 7.18 2.88
CA GLU A 332 -2.73 7.50 1.70
C GLU A 332 -1.79 8.69 1.90
N ILE A 333 -2.16 9.68 2.72
CA ILE A 333 -1.24 10.74 3.18
C ILE A 333 -0.07 10.12 3.97
N SER A 334 -0.36 9.20 4.88
CA SER A 334 0.62 8.55 5.76
C SER A 334 1.69 7.80 4.96
N HIS A 335 1.29 7.22 3.84
CA HIS A 335 2.21 6.55 2.93
C HIS A 335 3.29 7.46 2.34
N GLY A 336 3.08 8.78 2.34
CA GLY A 336 4.10 9.77 2.01
C GLY A 336 5.42 9.58 2.78
N TRP A 337 5.35 9.04 4.00
CA TRP A 337 6.52 8.69 4.81
C TRP A 337 6.74 7.17 4.88
N PHE A 338 5.68 6.39 5.11
CA PHE A 338 5.75 4.93 5.35
C PHE A 338 5.26 4.14 4.13
N GLY A 339 6.16 3.52 3.38
CA GLY A 339 5.88 2.91 2.09
C GLY A 339 6.58 3.65 0.97
N ASN A 340 6.34 4.96 0.79
CA ASN A 340 6.97 5.73 -0.29
C ASN A 340 8.41 6.13 0.06
N ALA A 341 8.59 6.88 1.15
CA ALA A 341 9.92 7.37 1.54
C ALA A 341 10.77 6.25 2.15
N VAL A 342 10.22 5.52 3.13
CA VAL A 342 10.84 4.31 3.71
C VAL A 342 10.02 3.10 3.27
N THR A 343 10.58 2.22 2.46
CA THR A 343 9.82 1.09 1.85
C THR A 343 10.20 -0.23 2.51
N ASN A 344 9.29 -1.18 2.59
CA ASN A 344 9.63 -2.58 2.87
C ASN A 344 10.62 -3.14 1.81
N ALA A 345 11.63 -3.89 2.22
CA ALA A 345 12.64 -4.43 1.31
C ALA A 345 12.16 -5.64 0.49
N THR A 346 11.19 -6.39 1.00
CA THR A 346 10.53 -7.51 0.32
C THR A 346 9.04 -7.50 0.68
N TRP A 347 8.22 -8.28 -0.02
CA TRP A 347 6.79 -8.38 0.30
C TRP A 347 6.49 -9.11 1.61
N GLU A 348 7.42 -9.91 2.12
CA GLU A 348 7.32 -10.51 3.46
C GLU A 348 7.35 -9.45 4.56
N GLU A 349 7.90 -8.26 4.25
CA GLU A 349 8.06 -7.12 5.16
C GLU A 349 6.97 -6.06 4.94
N MET A 350 5.91 -6.36 4.16
CA MET A 350 4.86 -5.41 3.77
C MET A 350 4.17 -4.72 4.95
N TRP A 351 4.14 -5.35 6.13
CA TRP A 351 3.64 -4.75 7.36
C TRP A 351 4.38 -3.47 7.77
N LEU A 352 5.64 -3.28 7.35
CA LEU A 352 6.39 -2.04 7.57
C LEU A 352 5.82 -0.86 6.77
N SER A 353 5.16 -1.12 5.66
CA SER A 353 4.46 -0.09 4.90
C SER A 353 3.06 0.08 5.48
N GLU A 354 2.25 -0.98 5.50
CA GLU A 354 0.83 -0.88 5.87
C GLU A 354 0.60 -0.69 7.37
N GLY A 355 1.32 -1.40 8.23
CA GLY A 355 1.16 -1.30 9.68
C GLY A 355 1.62 0.06 10.24
N LEU A 356 2.74 0.59 9.72
CA LEU A 356 3.21 1.93 10.07
C LEU A 356 2.31 3.03 9.48
N ALA A 357 1.84 2.87 8.23
CA ALA A 357 0.87 3.80 7.63
C ALA A 357 -0.46 3.81 8.40
N THR A 358 -0.98 2.64 8.80
CA THR A 358 -2.20 2.53 9.61
C THR A 358 -2.02 3.19 10.98
N TYR A 359 -0.87 3.03 11.62
CA TYR A 359 -0.55 3.74 12.87
C TYR A 359 -0.48 5.26 12.66
N ALA A 360 0.21 5.70 11.62
CA ALA A 360 0.32 7.11 11.28
C ALA A 360 -1.04 7.73 10.94
N GLN A 361 -1.91 7.00 10.24
CA GLN A 361 -3.27 7.41 9.93
C GLN A 361 -4.08 7.66 11.20
N ARG A 362 -4.04 6.73 12.16
CA ARG A 362 -4.72 6.89 13.45
C ARG A 362 -4.14 8.01 14.27
N ARG A 363 -2.81 8.23 14.23
CA ARG A 363 -2.18 9.38 14.88
C ARG A 363 -2.66 10.70 14.28
N ILE A 364 -2.68 10.86 12.96
CA ILE A 364 -3.19 12.06 12.29
C ILE A 364 -4.68 12.26 12.62
N THR A 365 -5.47 11.18 12.54
CA THR A 365 -6.92 11.23 12.82
C THR A 365 -7.18 11.69 14.26
N THR A 366 -6.42 11.20 15.24
CA THR A 366 -6.54 11.64 16.63
C THR A 366 -6.22 13.13 16.80
N GLU A 367 -5.14 13.63 16.18
CA GLU A 367 -4.77 15.05 16.30
C GLU A 367 -5.76 15.98 15.58
N VAL A 368 -6.37 15.54 14.46
CA VAL A 368 -7.27 16.39 13.66
C VAL A 368 -8.73 16.30 14.12
N TYR A 369 -9.22 15.09 14.39
CA TYR A 369 -10.64 14.79 14.62
C TYR A 369 -10.95 14.27 16.03
N GLY A 370 -9.92 14.00 16.83
CA GLY A 370 -10.05 13.60 18.22
C GLY A 370 -10.04 12.08 18.43
N GLU A 371 -9.59 11.69 19.61
CA GLU A 371 -9.34 10.31 20.00
C GLU A 371 -10.59 9.42 19.97
N ALA A 372 -11.77 9.95 20.32
CA ALA A 372 -13.01 9.19 20.34
C ALA A 372 -13.36 8.61 18.95
N LEU A 373 -13.19 9.40 17.89
CA LEU A 373 -13.43 8.95 16.51
C LEU A 373 -12.39 7.89 16.10
N THR A 374 -11.11 8.13 16.38
CA THR A 374 -10.04 7.16 16.09
C THR A 374 -10.28 5.83 16.80
N CYS A 375 -10.71 5.85 18.06
CA CYS A 375 -11.04 4.64 18.80
C CYS A 375 -12.24 3.92 18.20
N LEU A 376 -13.29 4.63 17.79
CA LEU A 376 -14.44 4.02 17.10
C LEU A 376 -14.02 3.31 15.81
N GLU A 377 -13.23 3.97 14.96
CA GLU A 377 -12.67 3.38 13.74
C GLU A 377 -11.81 2.15 14.07
N THR A 378 -10.95 2.25 15.08
CA THR A 378 -10.06 1.15 15.49
C THR A 378 -10.85 -0.05 16.00
N VAL A 379 -11.91 0.17 16.80
CA VAL A 379 -12.82 -0.92 17.23
C VAL A 379 -13.47 -1.59 16.02
N PHE A 380 -13.97 -0.80 15.07
CA PHE A 380 -14.57 -1.32 13.84
C PHE A 380 -13.59 -2.21 13.06
N ARG A 381 -12.34 -1.76 12.89
CA ARG A 381 -11.31 -2.51 12.15
C ARG A 381 -10.80 -3.75 12.89
N LEU A 382 -10.63 -3.69 14.21
CA LEU A 382 -10.24 -4.85 15.02
C LEU A 382 -11.36 -5.89 15.09
N ASP A 383 -12.63 -5.49 15.16
CA ASP A 383 -13.77 -6.42 15.04
C ASP A 383 -13.74 -7.14 13.68
N ALA A 384 -13.37 -6.46 12.60
CA ALA A 384 -13.20 -7.06 11.28
C ALA A 384 -12.00 -8.03 11.21
N LEU A 385 -10.87 -7.68 11.82
CA LEU A 385 -9.71 -8.58 11.95
C LEU A 385 -10.10 -9.86 12.71
N HIS A 386 -10.77 -9.72 13.84
CA HIS A 386 -11.25 -10.85 14.64
C HIS A 386 -12.25 -11.72 13.87
N ARG A 387 -13.13 -11.14 13.03
CA ARG A 387 -13.98 -11.90 12.10
C ARG A 387 -13.15 -12.72 11.12
N GLN A 388 -12.16 -12.10 10.47
CA GLN A 388 -11.29 -12.77 9.51
C GLN A 388 -10.52 -13.93 10.17
N MET A 389 -10.04 -13.73 11.40
CA MET A 389 -9.40 -14.78 12.18
C MET A 389 -10.32 -15.98 12.44
N ARG A 390 -11.56 -15.74 12.88
CA ARG A 390 -12.54 -16.82 13.12
C ARG A 390 -12.77 -17.68 11.87
N LEU A 391 -12.73 -17.07 10.68
CA LEU A 391 -12.90 -17.77 9.41
C LEU A 391 -11.67 -18.57 8.98
N LEU A 392 -10.46 -18.04 9.22
CA LEU A 392 -9.20 -18.66 8.80
C LEU A 392 -8.66 -19.68 9.80
N GLY A 393 -9.03 -19.56 11.07
CA GLY A 393 -8.46 -20.31 12.18
C GLY A 393 -7.13 -19.74 12.68
N ASP A 394 -6.80 -20.01 13.95
CA ASP A 394 -5.70 -19.35 14.67
C ASP A 394 -4.29 -19.71 14.16
N ASN A 395 -4.15 -20.83 13.44
CA ASN A 395 -2.85 -21.32 12.97
C ASN A 395 -2.55 -21.00 11.49
N ASN A 396 -3.33 -20.13 10.86
CA ASN A 396 -3.15 -19.83 9.44
C ASN A 396 -1.88 -18.98 9.20
N PRO A 397 -0.93 -19.40 8.35
CA PRO A 397 0.30 -18.65 8.09
C PRO A 397 0.11 -17.21 7.59
N VAL A 398 -1.02 -16.90 6.94
CA VAL A 398 -1.34 -15.53 6.47
C VAL A 398 -1.59 -14.55 7.61
N SER A 399 -1.75 -15.04 8.84
CA SER A 399 -1.95 -14.21 10.05
C SER A 399 -0.65 -13.77 10.72
N LYS A 400 0.51 -14.19 10.19
CA LYS A 400 1.82 -13.69 10.61
C LYS A 400 2.03 -12.29 10.04
N LEU A 401 2.72 -11.41 10.78
CA LEU A 401 3.13 -10.12 10.25
C LEU A 401 4.22 -10.25 9.20
N GLN A 402 5.17 -11.14 9.44
CA GLN A 402 6.21 -11.51 8.50
C GLN A 402 5.87 -12.88 7.88
N ALA A 403 4.85 -12.90 7.03
CA ALA A 403 4.43 -14.09 6.32
C ALA A 403 5.45 -14.45 5.24
N LYS A 404 6.33 -15.41 5.54
CA LYS A 404 7.30 -15.96 4.58
C LYS A 404 6.62 -16.82 3.54
N PHE A 405 7.06 -16.71 2.28
CA PHE A 405 6.48 -17.48 1.18
C PHE A 405 7.53 -18.10 0.28
N GLU A 406 7.16 -19.23 -0.32
CA GLU A 406 8.00 -19.95 -1.27
C GLU A 406 8.06 -19.21 -2.61
N PRO A 407 9.17 -19.34 -3.37
CA PRO A 407 9.23 -18.87 -4.75
C PRO A 407 8.04 -19.38 -5.56
N GLY A 408 7.31 -18.48 -6.22
CA GLY A 408 6.11 -18.84 -6.98
C GLY A 408 4.78 -18.43 -6.32
N VAL A 409 4.77 -18.06 -5.05
CA VAL A 409 3.55 -17.48 -4.44
C VAL A 409 3.41 -16.02 -4.85
N ASN A 410 2.21 -15.61 -5.24
CA ASN A 410 1.91 -14.22 -5.59
C ASN A 410 1.79 -13.36 -4.32
N PRO A 411 2.61 -12.29 -4.16
CA PRO A 411 2.58 -11.45 -2.97
C PRO A 411 1.26 -10.70 -2.76
N SER A 412 0.39 -10.56 -3.78
CA SER A 412 -0.95 -10.00 -3.60
C SER A 412 -1.82 -10.78 -2.63
N SER A 413 -1.49 -12.05 -2.34
CA SER A 413 -2.17 -12.86 -1.31
C SER A 413 -1.85 -12.41 0.14
N LEU A 414 -0.81 -11.58 0.33
CA LEU A 414 -0.41 -11.03 1.63
C LEU A 414 -1.17 -9.76 2.01
N MET A 415 -1.90 -9.16 1.06
CA MET A 415 -2.76 -8.00 1.30
C MET A 415 -4.00 -8.44 2.06
N ASN A 416 -3.95 -8.38 3.39
CA ASN A 416 -5.02 -8.80 4.28
C ASN A 416 -5.00 -7.98 5.58
N LEU A 417 -6.06 -8.04 6.40
CA LEU A 417 -6.16 -7.21 7.61
C LEU A 417 -5.03 -7.45 8.62
N PHE A 418 -4.32 -8.58 8.61
CA PHE A 418 -3.20 -8.79 9.53
C PHE A 418 -2.05 -7.85 9.21
N THR A 419 -1.71 -7.65 7.94
CA THR A 419 -0.64 -6.75 7.50
C THR A 419 -0.88 -5.30 7.97
N TYR A 420 -2.15 -4.88 7.99
CA TYR A 420 -2.58 -3.55 8.44
C TYR A 420 -2.77 -3.48 9.95
N GLU A 421 -3.73 -4.25 10.48
CA GLU A 421 -4.26 -4.11 11.84
C GLU A 421 -3.38 -4.78 12.90
N LYS A 422 -2.86 -5.98 12.63
CA LYS A 422 -1.87 -6.58 13.54
C LYS A 422 -0.56 -5.78 13.48
N GLY A 423 -0.21 -5.22 12.32
CA GLY A 423 0.93 -4.32 12.15
C GLY A 423 0.75 -3.05 12.99
N PHE A 424 -0.41 -2.41 12.89
CA PHE A 424 -0.80 -1.29 13.74
C PHE A 424 -0.71 -1.62 15.23
N CYS A 425 -1.23 -2.77 15.67
CA CYS A 425 -1.17 -3.17 17.07
C CYS A 425 0.28 -3.33 17.54
N PHE A 426 1.16 -3.87 16.70
CA PHE A 426 2.57 -3.99 17.04
C PHE A 426 3.25 -2.61 17.16
N VAL A 427 3.01 -1.70 16.20
CA VAL A 427 3.54 -0.32 16.28
C VAL A 427 2.97 0.44 17.48
N SER A 428 1.70 0.23 17.81
CA SER A 428 1.06 0.79 19.01
C SER A 428 1.69 0.25 20.29
N TYR A 429 2.04 -1.05 20.34
CA TYR A 429 2.78 -1.63 21.44
C TYR A 429 4.18 -1.01 21.58
N LEU A 430 4.90 -0.78 20.48
CA LEU A 430 6.19 -0.06 20.52
C LEU A 430 6.02 1.36 21.08
N SER A 431 4.97 2.07 20.66
CA SER A 431 4.63 3.39 21.20
C SER A 431 4.32 3.36 22.69
N GLN A 432 3.61 2.34 23.18
CA GLN A 432 3.29 2.18 24.61
C GLN A 432 4.55 1.93 25.45
N LEU A 433 5.51 1.15 24.94
CA LEU A 433 6.78 0.91 25.62
C LEU A 433 7.56 2.21 25.87
N CYS A 434 7.40 3.22 25.02
CA CYS A 434 8.03 4.53 25.21
C CYS A 434 7.46 5.34 26.37
N GLY A 435 6.24 5.01 26.84
CA GLY A 435 5.52 5.67 27.94
C GLY A 435 5.03 7.10 27.65
N ASP A 436 5.51 7.73 26.57
CA ASP A 436 5.10 9.06 26.11
C ASP A 436 5.03 9.06 24.59
N ILE A 437 3.83 9.39 24.07
CA ILE A 437 3.55 9.43 22.64
C ILE A 437 4.46 10.41 21.90
N LYS A 438 4.84 11.54 22.51
CA LYS A 438 5.70 12.55 21.86
C LYS A 438 7.13 12.05 21.68
N ARG A 439 7.60 11.18 22.58
CA ARG A 439 8.89 10.50 22.41
C ARG A 439 8.84 9.54 21.24
N PHE A 440 7.73 8.83 21.05
CA PHE A 440 7.55 7.95 19.90
C PHE A 440 7.42 8.73 18.59
N ASP A 441 6.67 9.84 18.56
CA ASP A 441 6.60 10.73 17.40
C ASP A 441 8.00 11.25 17.00
N THR A 442 8.84 11.59 18.00
CA THR A 442 10.25 11.99 17.77
C THR A 442 11.08 10.85 17.19
N PHE A 443 10.88 9.63 17.67
CA PHE A 443 11.51 8.42 17.13
C PHE A 443 11.11 8.19 15.66
N LEU A 444 9.82 8.31 15.32
CA LEU A 444 9.33 8.13 13.96
C LEU A 444 9.97 9.14 12.99
N LYS A 445 10.09 10.42 13.37
CA LYS A 445 10.84 11.41 12.57
C LYS A 445 12.29 11.00 12.34
N ALA A 446 12.96 10.54 13.39
CA ALA A 446 14.36 10.11 13.30
C ALA A 446 14.51 8.86 12.42
N TYR A 447 13.57 7.91 12.51
CA TYR A 447 13.50 6.72 11.68
C TYR A 447 13.32 7.08 10.21
N ILE A 448 12.38 7.98 9.90
CA ILE A 448 12.14 8.42 8.53
C ILE A 448 13.37 9.12 7.98
N GLU A 449 13.99 10.06 8.71
CA GLU A 449 15.20 10.74 8.22
C GLU A 449 16.37 9.76 8.01
N GLN A 450 16.53 8.76 8.89
CA GLN A 450 17.60 7.77 8.79
C GLN A 450 17.45 6.84 7.58
N PHE A 451 16.22 6.46 7.24
CA PHE A 451 15.95 5.46 6.20
C PHE A 451 15.27 6.05 4.95
N ARG A 452 15.13 7.38 4.86
CA ARG A 452 14.54 8.06 3.71
C ARG A 452 15.19 7.59 2.41
N PHE A 453 14.35 7.23 1.43
CA PHE A 453 14.75 6.72 0.12
C PHE A 453 15.51 5.38 0.16
N SER A 454 15.39 4.63 1.24
CA SER A 454 15.89 3.26 1.37
C SER A 454 14.74 2.25 1.46
N SER A 455 15.08 0.99 1.28
CA SER A 455 14.18 -0.13 1.55
C SER A 455 14.73 -0.95 2.73
N VAL A 456 13.87 -1.30 3.69
CA VAL A 456 14.26 -1.79 5.02
C VAL A 456 13.55 -3.09 5.39
N VAL A 457 14.15 -3.87 6.28
CA VAL A 457 13.55 -5.07 6.88
C VAL A 457 13.14 -4.81 8.33
N ALA A 458 12.30 -5.67 8.93
CA ALA A 458 11.83 -5.48 10.31
C ALA A 458 12.97 -5.22 11.30
N GLN A 459 14.09 -5.94 11.15
CA GLN A 459 15.26 -5.79 12.00
C GLN A 459 15.87 -4.38 11.96
N ASP A 460 15.78 -3.66 10.84
CA ASP A 460 16.26 -2.27 10.76
C ASP A 460 15.46 -1.35 11.67
N LEU A 461 14.13 -1.47 11.65
CA LEU A 461 13.24 -0.71 12.55
C LEU A 461 13.51 -1.07 14.01
N LEU A 462 13.57 -2.37 14.33
CA LEU A 462 13.73 -2.83 15.71
C LEU A 462 15.11 -2.50 16.30
N ASP A 463 16.18 -2.66 15.53
CA ASP A 463 17.53 -2.25 15.95
C ASP A 463 17.62 -0.74 16.16
N PHE A 464 17.01 0.04 15.26
CA PHE A 464 16.98 1.49 15.36
C PHE A 464 16.16 1.93 16.59
N PHE A 465 15.01 1.32 16.83
CA PHE A 465 14.16 1.54 18.01
C PHE A 465 14.92 1.30 19.32
N LEU A 466 15.53 0.13 19.47
CA LEU A 466 16.30 -0.22 20.67
C LEU A 466 17.59 0.60 20.81
N GLY A 467 18.15 1.09 19.71
CA GLY A 467 19.27 2.04 19.71
C GLY A 467 18.86 3.44 20.13
N PHE A 468 17.64 3.86 19.77
CA PHE A 468 17.08 5.18 20.11
C PHE A 468 16.59 5.23 21.57
N PHE A 469 16.09 4.11 22.10
CA PHE A 469 15.64 3.96 23.49
C PHE A 469 16.51 2.95 24.25
N PRO A 470 17.73 3.33 24.67
CA PRO A 470 18.66 2.42 25.34
C PRO A 470 18.10 1.81 26.63
N GLU A 471 17.25 2.53 27.36
CA GLU A 471 16.58 2.04 28.57
C GLU A 471 15.66 0.84 28.32
N LEU A 472 15.00 0.80 27.15
CA LEU A 472 14.15 -0.31 26.74
C LEU A 472 14.99 -1.52 26.33
N LYS A 473 16.14 -1.27 25.69
CA LYS A 473 17.12 -2.30 25.36
C LYS A 473 17.73 -2.94 26.61
N GLU A 474 18.12 -2.13 27.59
CA GLU A 474 18.65 -2.60 28.88
C GLU A 474 17.62 -3.40 29.68
N SER A 475 16.34 -3.05 29.56
CA SER A 475 15.22 -3.77 30.16
C SER A 475 14.78 -5.02 29.39
N CYS A 476 15.49 -5.38 28.31
CA CYS A 476 15.22 -6.56 27.48
C CYS A 476 13.77 -6.66 26.97
N VAL A 477 13.12 -5.53 26.61
CA VAL A 477 11.70 -5.54 26.19
C VAL A 477 11.43 -6.39 24.96
N ALA A 478 12.45 -6.59 24.10
CA ALA A 478 12.35 -7.42 22.91
C ALA A 478 12.21 -8.92 23.23
N GLN A 479 12.61 -9.34 24.44
CA GLN A 479 12.50 -10.71 24.95
C GLN A 479 11.51 -10.82 26.12
N ARG A 480 10.61 -9.83 26.28
CA ARG A 480 9.60 -9.87 27.33
C ARG A 480 8.67 -11.07 27.09
N GLU A 481 8.58 -11.95 28.07
CA GLU A 481 7.78 -13.18 28.00
C GLU A 481 6.35 -12.87 27.55
N GLY A 482 5.92 -13.50 26.46
CA GLY A 482 4.59 -13.34 25.91
C GLY A 482 4.41 -12.19 24.90
N LEU A 483 5.39 -11.29 24.80
CA LEU A 483 5.37 -10.08 23.98
C LEU A 483 6.69 -9.89 23.22
N GLU A 484 7.40 -10.98 22.95
CA GLU A 484 8.68 -10.97 22.26
C GLU A 484 8.51 -10.40 20.85
N PHE A 485 9.44 -9.56 20.39
CA PHE A 485 9.32 -8.97 19.05
C PHE A 485 9.32 -10.04 17.95
N GLU A 486 10.10 -11.10 18.13
CA GLU A 486 10.10 -12.26 17.22
C GLU A 486 8.72 -12.93 17.15
N ARG A 487 8.02 -12.98 18.29
CA ARG A 487 6.69 -13.55 18.41
C ARG A 487 5.66 -12.72 17.64
N TRP A 488 5.71 -11.40 17.79
CA TRP A 488 4.89 -10.46 17.01
C TRP A 488 5.04 -10.68 15.50
N LEU A 489 6.29 -10.86 15.04
CA LEU A 489 6.59 -11.01 13.61
C LEU A 489 6.14 -12.36 13.07
N ASN A 490 6.43 -13.46 13.77
CA ASN A 490 6.43 -14.80 13.17
C ASN A 490 5.37 -15.76 13.70
N GLU A 491 4.62 -15.42 14.77
CA GLU A 491 3.50 -16.24 15.23
C GLU A 491 2.17 -15.92 14.54
N CYS A 492 1.41 -16.98 14.28
CA CYS A 492 0.03 -16.90 13.81
C CYS A 492 -0.92 -16.39 14.90
N GLY A 493 -2.13 -16.04 14.52
CA GLY A 493 -3.20 -15.69 15.45
C GLY A 493 -3.30 -14.18 15.73
N PRO A 494 -3.97 -13.78 16.82
CA PRO A 494 -4.30 -12.39 17.10
C PRO A 494 -3.06 -11.51 17.33
N PRO A 495 -3.23 -10.18 17.34
CA PRO A 495 -2.28 -9.30 18.00
C PRO A 495 -2.01 -9.77 19.44
N LEU A 496 -0.76 -9.69 19.90
CA LEU A 496 -0.40 -10.11 21.27
C LEU A 496 -0.89 -9.09 22.32
N CYS A 497 -1.16 -7.85 21.89
CA CYS A 497 -1.72 -6.77 22.68
C CYS A 497 -2.50 -5.83 21.75
N GLU A 498 -3.56 -5.22 22.25
CA GLU A 498 -4.32 -4.18 21.55
C GLU A 498 -4.21 -2.85 22.31
N PRO A 499 -4.32 -1.70 21.62
CA PRO A 499 -4.28 -0.41 22.29
C PRO A 499 -5.47 -0.20 23.23
N ASP A 500 -5.33 0.71 24.20
CA ASP A 500 -6.46 1.19 24.98
C ASP A 500 -7.40 2.00 24.09
N LEU A 501 -8.67 1.60 24.02
CA LEU A 501 -9.71 2.23 23.20
C LEU A 501 -10.82 2.86 24.06
N SER A 502 -10.58 3.02 25.37
CA SER A 502 -11.55 3.52 26.34
C SER A 502 -12.07 4.93 26.02
N ALA A 503 -11.26 5.78 25.40
CA ALA A 503 -11.66 7.11 24.92
C ALA A 503 -12.81 7.07 23.89
N GLY A 504 -12.97 5.96 23.16
CA GLY A 504 -14.06 5.73 22.21
C GLY A 504 -15.39 5.30 22.85
N SER A 505 -15.42 5.02 24.17
CA SER A 505 -16.59 4.43 24.84
C SER A 505 -17.87 5.25 24.71
N MET A 506 -17.76 6.58 24.56
CA MET A 506 -18.92 7.45 24.33
C MET A 506 -19.60 7.21 22.98
N LEU A 507 -18.88 6.68 21.98
CA LEU A 507 -19.43 6.33 20.66
C LEU A 507 -19.73 4.84 20.55
N THR A 508 -18.89 3.98 21.12
CA THR A 508 -19.04 2.51 21.03
C THR A 508 -19.99 1.93 22.07
N GLY A 509 -20.15 2.59 23.23
CA GLY A 509 -21.06 2.18 24.29
C GLY A 509 -22.53 2.12 23.85
N PRO A 510 -23.08 3.17 23.21
CA PRO A 510 -24.43 3.13 22.65
C PRO A 510 -24.62 1.99 21.62
N VAL A 511 -23.62 1.73 20.79
CA VAL A 511 -23.64 0.63 19.82
C VAL A 511 -23.73 -0.73 20.53
N GLN A 512 -22.90 -0.94 21.55
CA GLN A 512 -22.90 -2.16 22.35
C GLN A 512 -24.26 -2.36 23.06
N HIS A 513 -24.76 -1.31 23.71
CA HIS A 513 -26.03 -1.38 24.43
C HIS A 513 -27.21 -1.71 23.50
N LEU A 514 -27.27 -1.06 22.33
CA LEU A 514 -28.30 -1.36 21.34
C LEU A 514 -28.19 -2.79 20.79
N CYS A 515 -26.97 -3.29 20.53
CA CYS A 515 -26.76 -4.67 20.12
C CYS A 515 -27.31 -5.66 21.16
N GLU A 516 -27.06 -5.42 22.44
CA GLU A 516 -27.54 -6.27 23.53
C GLU A 516 -29.06 -6.31 23.58
N LEU A 517 -29.74 -5.16 23.41
CA LEU A 517 -31.20 -5.10 23.38
C LEU A 517 -31.81 -5.96 22.26
N TRP A 518 -31.18 -5.98 21.08
CA TRP A 518 -31.66 -6.73 19.92
C TRP A 518 -31.36 -8.23 19.94
N VAL A 519 -30.40 -8.68 20.77
CA VAL A 519 -29.97 -10.09 20.84
C VAL A 519 -30.71 -10.86 21.96
N THR A 520 -31.64 -10.21 22.67
CA THR A 520 -32.49 -10.86 23.68
C THR A 520 -33.68 -11.59 23.05
N GLU A 521 -34.24 -12.59 23.77
CA GLU A 521 -35.44 -13.32 23.33
C GLU A 521 -36.71 -12.44 23.27
N SER A 522 -36.71 -11.29 23.95
CA SER A 522 -37.83 -10.35 24.00
C SER A 522 -37.31 -8.92 24.03
N PRO A 523 -37.04 -8.31 22.85
CA PRO A 523 -36.47 -6.97 22.76
C PRO A 523 -37.37 -5.92 23.43
N ASP A 524 -36.78 -5.10 24.31
CA ASP A 524 -37.49 -3.99 24.95
C ASP A 524 -37.69 -2.84 23.95
N HIS A 525 -38.90 -2.74 23.39
CA HIS A 525 -39.25 -1.73 22.40
C HIS A 525 -39.04 -0.29 22.89
N GLN A 526 -39.24 -0.03 24.18
CA GLN A 526 -39.16 1.31 24.73
C GLN A 526 -37.69 1.72 24.84
N ALA A 527 -36.85 0.83 25.37
CA ALA A 527 -35.40 1.05 25.43
C ALA A 527 -34.77 1.15 24.02
N ILE A 528 -35.27 0.39 23.04
CA ILE A 528 -34.82 0.47 21.64
C ILE A 528 -35.18 1.81 21.00
N ALA A 529 -36.37 2.34 21.29
CA ALA A 529 -36.85 3.59 20.73
C ALA A 529 -36.05 4.83 21.20
N ASP A 530 -35.31 4.72 22.31
CA ASP A 530 -34.43 5.79 22.81
C ASP A 530 -33.19 6.00 21.92
N PHE A 531 -32.90 5.08 20.99
CA PHE A 531 -31.76 5.18 20.08
C PHE A 531 -32.14 5.74 18.72
N ASP A 532 -31.69 6.97 18.44
CA ASP A 532 -31.84 7.60 17.13
C ASP A 532 -30.60 7.39 16.24
N LEU A 533 -30.65 6.36 15.40
CA LEU A 533 -29.60 6.03 14.43
C LEU A 533 -29.36 7.14 13.38
N SER A 534 -30.29 8.09 13.19
CA SER A 534 -30.07 9.19 12.24
C SER A 534 -29.00 10.18 12.72
N THR A 535 -28.70 10.16 14.02
CA THR A 535 -27.67 10.99 14.66
C THR A 535 -26.31 10.30 14.73
N TRP A 536 -26.25 9.01 14.40
CA TRP A 536 -25.03 8.22 14.50
C TRP A 536 -24.08 8.50 13.34
N SER A 537 -22.79 8.37 13.63
CA SER A 537 -21.78 8.35 12.57
C SER A 537 -21.95 7.12 11.68
N THR A 538 -21.36 7.17 10.48
CA THR A 538 -21.37 6.01 9.58
C THR A 538 -20.69 4.81 10.24
N PHE A 539 -19.56 5.01 10.93
CA PHE A 539 -18.89 3.93 11.65
C PHE A 539 -19.73 3.34 12.79
N GLN A 540 -20.49 4.14 13.54
CA GLN A 540 -21.37 3.60 14.60
C GLN A 540 -22.45 2.70 14.02
N THR A 541 -23.13 3.15 12.95
CA THR A 541 -24.19 2.36 12.30
C THR A 541 -23.64 1.10 11.65
N VAL A 542 -22.49 1.18 10.97
CA VAL A 542 -21.83 0.00 10.39
C VAL A 542 -21.40 -0.98 11.48
N LEU A 543 -20.79 -0.50 12.58
CA LEU A 543 -20.37 -1.35 13.69
C LEU A 543 -21.56 -2.09 14.32
N PHE A 544 -22.69 -1.40 14.48
CA PHE A 544 -23.94 -2.01 14.95
C PHE A 544 -24.42 -3.13 14.03
N LEU A 545 -24.49 -2.87 12.72
CA LEU A 545 -24.96 -3.85 11.76
C LEU A 545 -24.00 -5.05 11.64
N ASP A 546 -22.68 -4.82 11.67
CA ASP A 546 -21.67 -5.89 11.68
C ASP A 546 -21.82 -6.80 12.91
N ARG A 547 -22.07 -6.21 14.09
CA ARG A 547 -22.29 -6.98 15.33
C ARG A 547 -23.60 -7.77 15.29
N LEU A 548 -24.67 -7.22 14.71
CA LEU A 548 -25.90 -7.98 14.45
C LEU A 548 -25.66 -9.12 13.45
N LEU A 549 -24.85 -8.89 12.41
CA LEU A 549 -24.49 -9.91 11.44
C LEU A 549 -23.70 -11.05 12.09
N ASP A 550 -22.76 -10.74 12.99
CA ASP A 550 -22.00 -11.72 13.80
C ASP A 550 -22.91 -12.58 14.70
N ARG A 551 -24.13 -12.10 15.02
CA ARG A 551 -25.13 -12.81 15.83
C ARG A 551 -26.21 -13.51 15.00
N SER A 552 -26.19 -13.36 13.68
CA SER A 552 -27.16 -13.97 12.78
C SER A 552 -26.94 -15.49 12.63
N PRO A 553 -28.00 -16.31 12.47
CA PRO A 553 -29.39 -15.89 12.30
C PRO A 553 -30.10 -15.49 13.59
N LEU A 554 -30.90 -14.44 13.52
CA LEU A 554 -31.80 -13.90 14.52
C LEU A 554 -33.22 -14.46 14.34
N PRO A 555 -34.06 -14.47 15.39
CA PRO A 555 -35.47 -14.88 15.28
C PRO A 555 -36.26 -14.04 14.25
N GLN A 556 -37.23 -14.64 13.57
CA GLN A 556 -38.03 -13.96 12.54
C GLN A 556 -38.83 -12.76 13.08
N GLU A 557 -39.30 -12.84 14.32
CA GLU A 557 -39.99 -11.73 14.99
C GLU A 557 -39.05 -10.54 15.22
N VAL A 558 -37.81 -10.83 15.68
CA VAL A 558 -36.75 -9.82 15.84
C VAL A 558 -36.40 -9.17 14.50
N MET A 559 -36.28 -9.95 13.42
CA MET A 559 -36.04 -9.43 12.08
C MET A 559 -37.17 -8.53 11.58
N SER A 560 -38.43 -8.90 11.84
CA SER A 560 -39.59 -8.09 11.47
C SER A 560 -39.58 -6.74 12.20
N LEU A 561 -39.21 -6.75 13.48
CA LEU A 561 -39.06 -5.55 14.29
C LEU A 561 -37.89 -4.69 13.81
N LEU A 562 -36.69 -5.26 13.63
CA LEU A 562 -35.51 -4.57 13.07
C LEU A 562 -35.85 -3.87 11.74
N SER A 563 -36.50 -4.58 10.83
CA SER A 563 -36.94 -4.04 9.54
C SER A 563 -37.91 -2.88 9.72
N SER A 564 -38.91 -3.02 10.60
CA SER A 564 -39.89 -1.96 10.87
C SER A 564 -39.26 -0.71 11.50
N CYS A 565 -38.24 -0.87 12.33
CA CYS A 565 -37.56 0.24 13.00
C CYS A 565 -36.58 0.96 12.08
N TYR A 566 -35.81 0.22 11.27
CA TYR A 566 -34.61 0.78 10.65
C TYR A 566 -34.57 0.70 9.13
N SER A 567 -35.28 -0.22 8.46
CA SER A 567 -35.07 -0.45 7.03
C SER A 567 -35.21 0.82 6.18
N ALA A 568 -36.24 1.62 6.43
CA ALA A 568 -36.48 2.88 5.73
C ALA A 568 -35.39 3.94 5.98
N LEU A 569 -34.82 4.01 7.19
CA LEU A 569 -33.70 4.89 7.50
C LEU A 569 -32.45 4.42 6.76
N LEU A 570 -32.15 3.12 6.85
CA LEU A 570 -30.94 2.51 6.28
C LEU A 570 -30.90 2.61 4.75
N ASP A 571 -32.04 2.55 4.06
CA ASP A 571 -32.11 2.78 2.60
C ASP A 571 -31.65 4.18 2.17
N GLY A 572 -31.81 5.17 3.05
CA GLY A 572 -31.42 6.55 2.80
C GLY A 572 -29.95 6.84 3.11
N MET A 573 -29.23 5.89 3.74
CA MET A 573 -27.82 6.04 4.11
C MET A 573 -26.89 5.64 2.94
N ASN A 574 -25.58 5.80 3.11
CA ASN A 574 -24.60 5.48 2.07
C ASN A 574 -24.47 3.96 1.82
N ALA A 575 -23.86 3.56 0.68
CA ALA A 575 -23.71 2.16 0.31
C ALA A 575 -23.01 1.28 1.35
N GLU A 576 -22.07 1.81 2.16
CA GLU A 576 -21.41 1.03 3.22
C GLU A 576 -22.42 0.59 4.28
N VAL A 577 -23.39 1.44 4.64
CA VAL A 577 -24.45 1.06 5.58
C VAL A 577 -25.44 0.10 4.92
N GLN A 578 -25.87 0.41 3.70
CA GLN A 578 -26.85 -0.40 2.97
C GLN A 578 -26.35 -1.84 2.80
N ILE A 579 -25.09 -2.05 2.39
CA ILE A 579 -24.58 -3.40 2.15
C ILE A 579 -24.57 -4.26 3.42
N ARG A 580 -24.24 -3.70 4.60
CA ARG A 580 -24.31 -4.47 5.87
C ARG A 580 -25.75 -4.85 6.22
N TRP A 581 -26.69 -3.91 6.08
CA TRP A 581 -28.10 -4.20 6.32
C TRP A 581 -28.61 -5.33 5.41
N LEU A 582 -28.27 -5.26 4.13
CA LEU A 582 -28.65 -6.28 3.15
C LEU A 582 -27.98 -7.62 3.42
N GLN A 583 -26.75 -7.65 3.93
CA GLN A 583 -26.11 -8.87 4.42
C GLN A 583 -26.86 -9.45 5.62
N VAL A 584 -27.32 -8.63 6.57
CA VAL A 584 -28.19 -9.07 7.67
C VAL A 584 -29.47 -9.69 7.11
N VAL A 585 -30.16 -9.04 6.16
CA VAL A 585 -31.36 -9.58 5.50
C VAL A 585 -31.11 -10.96 4.87
N VAL A 586 -30.02 -11.09 4.11
CA VAL A 586 -29.66 -12.36 3.42
C VAL A 586 -29.27 -13.44 4.42
N ARG A 587 -28.43 -13.13 5.40
CA ARG A 587 -27.95 -14.09 6.42
C ARG A 587 -29.10 -14.65 7.26
N ASN A 588 -30.18 -13.88 7.40
CA ASN A 588 -31.39 -14.24 8.12
C ASN A 588 -32.50 -14.84 7.23
N SER A 589 -32.27 -14.97 5.91
CA SER A 589 -33.29 -15.40 4.94
C SER A 589 -34.61 -14.62 5.08
N PHE A 590 -34.52 -13.32 5.34
CA PHE A 590 -35.68 -12.48 5.62
C PHE A 590 -36.35 -12.00 4.32
N TYR A 591 -37.29 -12.80 3.80
CA TYR A 591 -37.96 -12.58 2.52
C TYR A 591 -38.64 -11.21 2.33
N PRO A 592 -39.27 -10.57 3.34
CA PRO A 592 -39.94 -9.28 3.15
C PRO A 592 -39.03 -8.19 2.58
N ASP A 593 -37.75 -8.18 2.97
CA ASP A 593 -36.77 -7.18 2.53
C ASP A 593 -35.88 -7.65 1.37
N LEU A 594 -36.09 -8.84 0.81
CA LEU A 594 -35.26 -9.37 -0.28
C LEU A 594 -35.31 -8.50 -1.55
N HIS A 595 -36.41 -7.78 -1.75
CA HIS A 595 -36.54 -6.82 -2.86
C HIS A 595 -35.55 -5.64 -2.77
N ARG A 596 -35.11 -5.29 -1.55
CA ARG A 596 -34.08 -4.27 -1.30
C ARG A 596 -32.71 -4.74 -1.77
N VAL A 597 -32.38 -6.00 -1.50
CA VAL A 597 -31.13 -6.65 -1.96
C VAL A 597 -31.03 -6.59 -3.48
N ARG A 598 -32.11 -6.95 -4.17
CA ARG A 598 -32.16 -6.89 -5.64
C ARG A 598 -31.99 -5.47 -6.17
N SER A 599 -32.62 -4.49 -5.51
CA SER A 599 -32.56 -3.08 -5.93
C SER A 599 -31.14 -2.51 -5.78
N PHE A 600 -30.44 -2.87 -4.71
CA PHE A 600 -29.05 -2.48 -4.48
C PHE A 600 -28.10 -3.05 -5.55
N LEU A 601 -28.18 -4.36 -5.83
CA LEU A 601 -27.34 -5.04 -6.84
C LEU A 601 -27.62 -4.60 -8.29
N HIS A 602 -28.76 -3.96 -8.56
CA HIS A 602 -29.01 -3.35 -9.87
C HIS A 602 -28.40 -1.94 -9.99
N LYS A 603 -28.19 -1.26 -8.86
CA LYS A 603 -27.72 0.13 -8.79
C LYS A 603 -26.18 0.22 -8.70
N HIS A 604 -25.58 -0.70 -7.96
CA HIS A 604 -24.14 -0.81 -7.70
C HIS A 604 -23.60 -2.09 -8.33
#